data_AF-A0A8S8Y296-F1
#
_entry.id   AF-A0A8S8Y296-F1
#
_cell.length_a   1.000
_cell.length_b   1.000
_cell.length_c   1.000
_cell.angle_alpha   90.00
_cell.angle_beta   90.00
_cell.angle_gamma   90.00
#
_symmetry.space_group_name_H-M   'P 1'
#
loop_
_entity.id
_entity.type
_entity.pdbx_description
1 polymer ?
#
loop_
_entity_poly.entity_id
_entity_poly.type
_entity_poly.pdbx_seq_one_letter_code
_entity_poly.pdbx_strand_id
1 'polypeptide(L)'
;MWFHIELGLVEKEVLELIESCDINKLGRDAKVSALRLLKAERAPSGKLPLIADRDLTGVYIHEALGHPCEADLVAAGDSCLDGKLGQKIGSDIVTVIDDPTIRTGYGAHPIRR
;
A
#
# COMPACT_ATOMS: atom_id res chain seq x y z
N MET A 1 1.45 -3.73 8.62
CA MET A 1 2.54 -3.04 9.36
C MET A 1 2.80 -1.59 8.88
N TRP A 2 2.06 -0.62 9.43
CA TRP A 2 2.45 0.80 9.54
C TRP A 2 2.09 1.24 10.97
N PHE A 3 2.99 2.00 11.62
CA PHE A 3 2.81 3.00 12.69
C PHE A 3 3.95 2.96 13.72
N HIS A 4 4.90 3.87 13.56
CA HIS A 4 5.47 4.65 14.66
C HIS A 4 6.04 5.95 14.05
N ILE A 5 5.42 7.10 14.33
CA ILE A 5 6.03 8.41 14.05
C ILE A 5 6.14 9.14 15.39
N GLU A 6 7.35 9.11 15.95
CA GLU A 6 7.77 10.10 16.94
C GLU A 6 7.88 11.46 16.23
N LEU A 7 7.21 12.48 16.77
CA LEU A 7 7.12 13.86 16.24
C LEU A 7 8.44 14.66 16.33
N GLY A 8 9.60 14.01 16.21
CA GLY A 8 10.92 14.64 16.39
C GLY A 8 11.83 14.68 15.15
N LEU A 9 11.50 13.99 14.07
CA LEU A 9 12.36 13.83 12.87
C LEU A 9 11.80 14.45 11.58
N VAL A 10 10.58 14.98 11.62
CA VAL A 10 9.79 15.39 10.43
C VAL A 10 10.48 16.48 9.58
N GLU A 11 11.28 17.37 10.18
CA GLU A 11 11.85 18.51 9.44
C GLU A 11 12.93 18.12 8.43
N LYS A 12 13.76 17.11 8.71
CA LYS A 12 14.84 16.70 7.79
C LYS A 12 14.32 15.93 6.58
N GLU A 13 13.36 15.04 6.79
CA GLU A 13 12.79 14.19 5.74
C GLU A 13 11.91 14.99 4.77
N VAL A 14 11.17 15.99 5.28
CA VAL A 14 10.38 16.90 4.44
C VAL A 14 11.27 17.74 3.53
N LEU A 15 12.43 18.21 4.01
CA LEU A 15 13.36 19.00 3.20
C LEU A 15 13.99 18.14 2.07
N GLU A 16 14.45 16.92 2.37
CA GLU A 16 14.99 16.00 1.35
C GLU A 16 13.93 15.57 0.31
N LEU A 17 12.67 15.45 0.72
CA LEU A 17 11.55 15.16 -0.19
C LEU A 17 11.25 16.36 -1.12
N ILE A 18 11.31 17.58 -0.58
CA ILE A 18 11.12 18.82 -1.35
C ILE A 18 12.25 18.99 -2.38
N GLU A 19 13.49 18.68 -2.01
CA GLU A 19 14.64 18.77 -2.91
C GLU A 19 14.64 17.72 -4.03
N SER A 20 14.03 16.55 -3.78
CA SER A 20 13.95 15.45 -4.75
C SER A 20 12.71 15.46 -5.64
N CYS A 21 11.76 16.39 -5.42
CA CYS A 21 10.50 16.45 -6.19
C CYS A 21 10.33 17.76 -6.97
N ASP A 22 9.73 17.69 -8.17
CA ASP A 22 9.26 18.89 -8.87
C ASP A 22 7.95 19.37 -8.22
N ILE A 23 8.08 20.32 -7.29
CA ILE A 23 6.97 20.93 -6.55
C ILE A 23 5.94 21.56 -7.49
N ASN A 24 6.39 22.17 -8.60
CA ASN A 24 5.49 22.79 -9.56
C ASN A 24 4.66 21.72 -10.28
N LYS A 25 5.29 20.58 -10.63
CA LYS A 25 4.56 19.44 -11.19
C LYS A 25 3.57 18.88 -10.18
N LEU A 26 3.98 18.67 -8.92
CA LEU A 26 3.10 18.19 -7.87
C LEU A 26 1.86 19.08 -7.70
N GLY A 27 2.06 20.41 -7.66
CA GLY A 27 0.96 21.37 -7.60
C GLY A 27 0.04 21.32 -8.81
N ARG A 28 0.58 21.14 -10.02
CA ARG A 28 -0.22 20.96 -11.24
C ARG A 28 -1.05 19.67 -11.18
N ASP A 29 -0.44 18.56 -10.77
CA ASP A 29 -1.11 17.26 -10.69
C ASP A 29 -2.22 17.28 -9.63
N ALA A 30 -1.96 17.87 -8.46
CA ALA A 30 -2.95 18.06 -7.41
C ALA A 30 -4.15 18.89 -7.88
N LYS A 31 -3.91 19.99 -8.62
CA LYS A 31 -4.98 20.80 -9.22
C LYS A 31 -5.84 19.98 -10.18
N VAL A 32 -5.21 19.17 -11.03
CA VAL A 32 -5.93 18.31 -12.00
C VAL A 32 -6.79 17.29 -11.26
N SER A 33 -6.25 16.61 -10.25
CA SER A 33 -6.99 15.64 -9.43
C SER A 33 -8.18 16.30 -8.72
N ALA A 34 -7.99 17.48 -8.10
CA ALA A 34 -9.07 18.20 -7.43
C ALA A 34 -10.20 18.59 -8.38
N LEU A 35 -9.88 19.11 -9.57
CA LEU A 35 -10.89 19.45 -10.58
C LEU A 35 -11.62 18.22 -11.14
N ARG A 36 -10.94 17.07 -11.25
CA ARG A 36 -11.56 15.80 -11.64
C ARG A 36 -12.55 15.33 -10.59
N LEU A 37 -12.15 15.33 -9.32
CA LEU A 37 -13.00 14.91 -8.20
C LEU A 37 -14.22 15.84 -8.03
N LEU A 38 -14.05 17.15 -8.22
CA LEU A 38 -15.15 18.12 -8.15
C LEU A 38 -16.24 17.86 -9.19
N LYS A 39 -15.87 17.33 -10.36
CA LYS A 39 -16.78 17.02 -11.47
C LYS A 39 -17.20 15.55 -11.49
N ALA A 40 -16.74 14.73 -10.55
CA ALA A 40 -16.98 13.30 -10.57
C ALA A 40 -18.44 12.98 -10.24
N GLU A 41 -19.05 12.11 -11.04
CA GLU A 41 -20.36 11.56 -10.76
C GLU A 41 -20.24 10.35 -9.81
N ARG A 42 -21.38 9.92 -9.27
CA ARG A 42 -21.42 8.75 -8.38
C ARG A 42 -21.02 7.50 -9.15
N ALA A 43 -20.07 6.74 -8.60
CA ALA A 43 -19.63 5.48 -9.19
C ALA A 43 -20.79 4.47 -9.27
N PRO A 44 -20.84 3.62 -10.31
CA PRO A 44 -21.82 2.55 -10.41
C PRO A 44 -21.65 1.52 -9.29
N SER A 45 -22.77 0.95 -8.83
CA SER A 45 -22.78 -0.10 -7.81
C SER A 45 -22.89 -1.48 -8.43
N GLY A 46 -22.23 -2.48 -7.83
CA GLY A 46 -22.35 -3.88 -8.21
C GLY A 46 -21.00 -4.57 -8.37
N LYS A 47 -21.03 -5.81 -8.88
CA LYS A 47 -19.82 -6.55 -9.26
C LYS A 47 -19.40 -6.14 -10.66
N LEU A 48 -18.27 -5.47 -10.76
CA LEU A 48 -17.75 -4.91 -12.00
C LEU A 48 -16.28 -5.32 -12.16
N PRO A 49 -15.78 -5.52 -13.39
CA PRO A 49 -14.35 -5.63 -13.62
C PRO A 49 -13.63 -4.35 -13.17
N LEU A 50 -12.54 -4.51 -12.40
CA LEU A 50 -11.68 -3.40 -11.97
C LEU A 50 -10.34 -3.51 -12.70
N ILE A 51 -9.92 -2.40 -13.29
CA ILE A 51 -8.54 -2.20 -13.74
C ILE A 51 -7.92 -1.18 -12.79
N ALA A 52 -6.91 -1.60 -12.05
CA ALA A 52 -6.20 -0.78 -11.08
C ALA A 52 -4.78 -0.54 -11.57
N ASP A 53 -4.25 0.64 -11.26
CA ASP A 53 -2.82 0.90 -11.41
C ASP A 53 -2.01 0.13 -10.35
N ARG A 54 -0.69 0.19 -10.47
CA ARG A 54 0.25 -0.50 -9.59
C ARG A 54 0.11 -0.08 -8.14
N ASP A 55 -0.07 1.22 -7.87
CA ASP A 55 -0.02 1.74 -6.51
C ASP A 55 -1.31 1.38 -5.77
N LEU A 56 -2.47 1.48 -6.43
CA LEU A 56 -3.74 0.98 -5.87
C LEU A 56 -3.72 -0.55 -5.68
N THR A 57 -3.13 -1.29 -6.61
CA THR A 57 -2.97 -2.75 -6.49
C THR A 57 -2.10 -3.12 -5.30
N GLY A 58 -1.03 -2.36 -5.03
CA GLY A 58 -0.18 -2.54 -3.84
C GLY A 58 -0.97 -2.43 -2.54
N VAL A 59 -1.81 -1.40 -2.42
CA VAL A 59 -2.71 -1.23 -1.26
C VAL A 59 -3.70 -2.39 -1.17
N TYR A 60 -4.33 -2.79 -2.28
CA TYR A 60 -5.26 -3.92 -2.28
C TYR A 60 -4.62 -5.21 -1.76
N ILE A 61 -3.39 -5.52 -2.19
CA ILE A 61 -2.65 -6.70 -1.71
C ILE A 61 -2.25 -6.57 -0.24
N HIS A 62 -1.91 -5.36 0.23
CA HIS A 62 -1.63 -5.11 1.65
C HIS A 62 -2.81 -5.50 2.55
N GLU A 63 -4.02 -5.08 2.18
CA GLU A 63 -5.22 -5.37 2.96
C GLU A 63 -5.68 -6.82 2.79
N ALA A 64 -5.69 -7.31 1.54
CA ALA A 64 -6.24 -8.62 1.22
C ALA A 64 -5.34 -9.79 1.66
N LEU A 65 -4.02 -9.58 1.74
CA LEU A 65 -3.05 -10.62 2.08
C LEU A 65 -2.02 -10.16 3.12
N GLY A 66 -1.57 -8.91 3.10
CA GLY A 66 -0.57 -8.41 4.05
C GLY A 66 -1.03 -8.60 5.50
N HIS A 67 -2.15 -7.98 5.88
CA HIS A 67 -2.73 -8.14 7.22
C HIS A 67 -3.12 -9.59 7.55
N PRO A 68 -3.88 -10.33 6.69
CA PRO A 68 -4.19 -11.72 6.99
C PRO A 68 -2.98 -12.65 7.15
N CYS A 69 -1.82 -12.31 6.60
CA CYS A 69 -0.58 -13.07 6.79
C CYS A 69 0.17 -12.70 8.09
N GLU A 70 -0.25 -11.67 8.84
CA GLU A 70 0.38 -11.29 10.10
C GLU A 70 0.19 -12.43 11.13
N ALA A 71 1.30 -12.87 11.72
CA ALA A 71 1.37 -14.13 12.46
C ALA A 71 0.52 -14.14 13.74
N ASP A 72 0.32 -12.98 14.35
CA ASP A 72 -0.56 -12.78 15.49
C ASP A 72 -2.03 -13.04 15.14
N LEU A 73 -2.50 -12.52 14.00
CA LEU A 73 -3.87 -12.78 13.50
C LEU A 73 -4.07 -14.25 13.15
N VAL A 74 -3.07 -14.88 12.53
CA VAL A 74 -3.11 -16.32 12.22
C VAL A 74 -3.10 -17.15 13.50
N ALA A 75 -2.21 -16.86 14.45
CA ALA A 75 -2.10 -17.60 15.71
C ALA A 75 -3.35 -17.45 16.60
N ALA A 76 -4.05 -16.33 16.51
CA ALA A 76 -5.33 -16.11 17.19
C ALA A 76 -6.51 -16.84 16.52
N GLY A 77 -6.36 -17.34 15.29
CA GLY A 77 -7.44 -17.92 14.49
C GLY A 77 -8.38 -16.88 13.86
N ASP A 78 -8.01 -15.59 13.90
CA ASP A 78 -8.80 -14.48 13.37
C ASP A 78 -8.48 -14.16 11.90
N SER A 79 -7.48 -14.84 11.32
CA SER A 79 -7.13 -14.71 9.91
C SER A 79 -7.94 -15.65 9.02
N CYS A 80 -8.38 -15.14 7.86
CA CYS A 80 -8.95 -15.96 6.80
C CYS A 80 -7.95 -16.93 6.15
N LEU A 81 -6.65 -16.79 6.45
CA LEU A 81 -5.57 -17.65 5.98
C LEU A 81 -5.20 -18.76 6.98
N ASP A 82 -5.86 -18.85 8.13
CA ASP A 82 -5.60 -19.91 9.09
C ASP A 82 -5.84 -21.31 8.44
N GLY A 83 -4.89 -22.22 8.65
CA GLY A 83 -4.86 -23.55 8.04
C GLY A 83 -4.71 -23.59 6.52
N LYS A 84 -4.40 -22.47 5.85
CA LYS A 84 -4.26 -22.39 4.37
C LYS A 84 -2.83 -22.55 3.86
N LEU A 85 -1.86 -22.80 4.73
CA LEU A 85 -0.48 -23.01 4.31
C LEU A 85 -0.38 -24.18 3.31
N GLY A 86 0.29 -23.94 2.18
CA GLY A 86 0.44 -24.92 1.10
C GLY A 86 -0.79 -25.09 0.20
N GLN A 87 -1.90 -24.39 0.46
CA GLN A 87 -3.08 -24.40 -0.40
C GLN A 87 -3.02 -23.26 -1.42
N LYS A 88 -3.68 -23.45 -2.56
CA LYS A 88 -3.89 -22.38 -3.54
C LYS A 88 -4.98 -21.44 -3.03
N ILE A 89 -4.61 -20.19 -2.76
CA ILE A 89 -5.51 -19.14 -2.25
C ILE A 89 -5.85 -18.06 -3.28
N GLY A 90 -5.28 -18.12 -4.48
CA GLY A 90 -5.43 -17.11 -5.52
C GLY A 90 -5.22 -17.64 -6.94
N SER A 91 -5.08 -16.72 -7.90
CA SER A 91 -4.86 -17.03 -9.31
C SER A 91 -3.42 -17.53 -9.57
N ASP A 92 -3.23 -18.41 -10.56
CA ASP A 92 -1.91 -18.98 -10.91
C ASP A 92 -0.92 -17.95 -11.45
N ILE A 93 -1.43 -16.83 -11.96
CA ILE A 93 -0.60 -15.76 -12.54
C ILE A 93 -0.13 -14.74 -11.49
N VAL A 94 -0.51 -14.92 -10.22
CA VAL A 94 -0.23 -13.96 -9.15
C VAL A 94 0.78 -14.57 -8.18
N THR A 95 1.85 -13.82 -7.91
CA THR A 95 2.82 -14.11 -6.85
C THR A 95 3.00 -12.86 -6.03
N VAL A 96 2.89 -12.99 -4.70
CA VAL A 96 3.04 -11.90 -3.74
C VAL A 96 4.20 -12.23 -2.82
N ILE A 97 5.09 -11.26 -2.62
CA ILE A 97 6.31 -11.39 -1.82
C ILE A 97 6.38 -10.16 -0.91
N ASP A 98 6.59 -10.38 0.38
CA ASP A 98 6.99 -9.35 1.33
C ASP A 98 8.52 -9.37 1.46
N ASP A 99 9.18 -8.27 1.06
CA ASP A 99 10.64 -8.16 1.03
C ASP A 99 11.12 -6.81 1.61
N PRO A 100 11.59 -6.77 2.86
CA PRO A 100 12.06 -5.55 3.50
C PRO A 100 13.49 -5.14 3.08
N THR A 101 14.16 -5.91 2.22
CA THR A 101 15.58 -5.67 1.83
C THR A 101 15.74 -4.74 0.63
N ILE A 102 14.64 -4.36 -0.02
CA ILE A 102 14.63 -3.44 -1.16
C ILE A 102 15.02 -2.03 -0.69
N ARG A 103 16.30 -1.65 -0.86
CA ARG A 103 16.94 -0.42 -0.32
C ARG A 103 16.26 0.91 -0.63
N THR A 104 15.35 0.97 -1.60
CA THR A 104 14.60 2.18 -1.98
C THR A 104 13.08 1.99 -1.89
N GLY A 105 12.63 0.87 -1.33
CA GLY A 105 11.22 0.58 -1.13
C GLY A 105 10.67 1.34 0.07
N TYR A 106 9.43 1.83 -0.04
CA TYR A 106 8.68 2.33 1.10
C TYR A 106 8.45 1.17 2.08
N GLY A 107 9.07 1.21 3.26
CA GLY A 107 9.04 0.12 4.25
C GLY A 107 10.32 -0.72 4.34
N ALA A 108 11.38 -0.34 3.63
CA ALA A 108 12.68 -1.01 3.76
C ALA A 108 13.18 -1.01 5.21
N HIS A 109 13.38 -2.20 5.77
CA HIS A 109 13.87 -2.36 7.13
C HIS A 109 14.86 -3.53 7.17
N PRO A 110 16.16 -3.27 6.90
CA PRO A 110 17.15 -4.33 6.75
C PRO A 110 17.41 -5.12 8.04
N ILE A 111 16.99 -4.59 9.20
CA ILE A 111 17.09 -5.25 10.50
C ILE A 111 15.73 -5.14 11.17
N ARG A 112 15.04 -6.25 11.39
CA ARG A 112 13.77 -6.29 12.12
C ARG A 112 14.03 -5.90 13.60
N ARG A 113 13.36 -4.87 14.11
CA ARG A 113 13.36 -4.52 15.54
C ARG A 113 12.53 -5.50 16.37
#